data_AF-A0AA91GHD5-F1
#
_entry.id   AF-A0AA91GHD5-F1
#
_cell.length_a   1.000
_cell.length_b   1.000
_cell.length_c   1.000
_cell.angle_alpha   90.00
_cell.angle_beta   90.00
_cell.angle_gamma   90.00
#
_symmetry.space_group_name_H-M   'P 1'
#
loop_
_entity.id
_entity.type
_entity.pdbx_description
1 polymer ?
#
loop_
_entity_poly.entity_id
_entity_poly.type
_entity_poly.pdbx_seq_one_letter_code
_entity_poly.pdbx_strand_id
1 'polypeptide(L)'
;MSYPDEVVWVIAENMGAEITIIELDETGVSDHEKFGYALVDLGYYDIPEHLANYIDYEAIGRDYDLGTSGEFVDISLSLNNDKKFFVSLSDLMF
;
A
#
# COMPACT_ATOMS: atom_id res chain seq x y z
N MET A 1 -7.63 12.35 -11.07
CA MET A 1 -6.27 12.15 -10.54
C MET A 1 -5.40 11.69 -11.69
N SER A 2 -4.22 12.29 -11.90
CA SER A 2 -3.25 11.79 -12.87
C SER A 2 -2.21 10.99 -12.10
N TYR A 3 -2.03 9.73 -12.45
CA TYR A 3 -0.95 8.93 -11.89
C TYR A 3 0.39 9.33 -12.54
N PRO A 4 1.50 9.19 -11.82
CA PRO A 4 2.86 9.27 -12.35
C PRO A 4 3.10 8.24 -13.45
N ASP A 5 3.98 8.54 -14.41
CA ASP A 5 4.25 7.65 -15.55
C ASP A 5 4.74 6.27 -15.10
N GLU A 6 5.51 6.18 -14.01
CA GLU A 6 5.97 4.91 -13.45
C GLU A 6 4.81 4.07 -12.92
N VAL A 7 3.86 4.66 -12.20
CA VAL A 7 2.65 3.94 -11.73
C VAL A 7 1.82 3.47 -12.92
N VAL A 8 1.66 4.32 -13.94
CA VAL A 8 0.95 3.97 -15.18
C VAL A 8 1.62 2.82 -15.90
N TRP A 9 2.95 2.78 -15.93
CA TRP A 9 3.70 1.70 -16.55
C TRP A 9 3.48 0.36 -15.82
N VAL A 10 3.52 0.36 -14.49
CA VAL A 10 3.23 -0.84 -13.68
C VAL A 10 1.83 -1.37 -13.94
N ILE A 11 0.83 -0.48 -14.03
CA ILE A 11 -0.55 -0.85 -14.39
C ILE A 11 -0.60 -1.49 -15.77
N ALA A 12 0.11 -0.91 -16.74
CA ALA A 12 0.12 -1.38 -18.13
C ALA A 12 0.83 -2.74 -18.28
N GLU A 13 1.92 -2.98 -17.54
CA GLU A 13 2.66 -4.25 -17.58
C GLU A 13 1.91 -5.40 -16.89
N ASN A 14 1.04 -5.10 -15.93
CA ASN A 14 0.29 -6.08 -15.16
C ASN A 14 -1.20 -6.12 -15.54
N MET A 15 -1.53 -5.82 -16.81
CA MET A 15 -2.90 -5.91 -17.34
C MET A 15 -3.45 -7.33 -17.19
N GLY A 16 -4.26 -7.55 -16.15
CA GLY A 16 -4.86 -8.85 -15.80
C GLY A 16 -4.79 -9.19 -14.31
N ALA A 17 -3.90 -8.55 -13.55
CA ALA A 17 -3.87 -8.62 -12.10
C ALA A 17 -4.86 -7.63 -11.48
N GLU A 18 -5.29 -7.90 -10.25
CA GLU A 18 -5.94 -6.89 -9.43
C GLU A 18 -4.87 -5.95 -8.89
N ILE A 19 -4.98 -4.66 -9.20
CA ILE A 19 -3.97 -3.66 -8.84
C ILE A 19 -4.56 -2.72 -7.80
N THR A 20 -3.97 -2.71 -6.60
CA THR A 20 -4.30 -1.76 -5.55
C THR A 20 -3.19 -0.72 -5.45
N ILE A 21 -3.54 0.56 -5.57
CA ILE A 21 -2.59 1.68 -5.51
C ILE A 21 -2.91 2.50 -4.26
N ILE A 22 -1.92 2.62 -3.39
CA ILE A 22 -2.00 3.38 -2.14
C ILE A 22 -1.06 4.58 -2.28
N GLU A 23 -1.62 5.79 -2.26
CA GLU A 23 -0.85 7.02 -2.13
C GLU A 23 -0.58 7.27 -0.66
N LEU A 24 0.68 7.44 -0.28
CA LEU A 24 1.04 7.86 1.07
C LEU A 24 1.11 9.38 1.14
N ASP A 25 0.41 9.95 2.11
CA ASP A 25 0.45 11.36 2.42
C ASP A 25 1.75 11.75 3.16
N GLU A 26 2.15 13.02 3.04
CA GLU A 26 3.34 13.60 3.68
C GLU A 26 3.11 13.90 5.18
N THR A 27 2.56 12.93 5.91
CA THR A 27 2.44 13.01 7.36
C THR A 27 3.78 12.70 8.03
N GLY A 28 4.01 13.25 9.23
CA GLY A 28 5.26 13.08 10.01
C GLY A 28 5.43 11.71 10.68
N VAL A 29 4.68 10.69 10.24
CA VAL A 29 4.77 9.30 10.70
C VAL A 29 5.55 8.44 9.70
N SER A 30 5.95 7.22 10.08
CA SER A 30 6.76 6.36 9.20
C SER A 30 5.96 5.83 8.00
N ASP A 31 6.64 5.48 6.90
CA ASP A 31 5.96 4.95 5.70
C ASP A 31 5.19 3.65 6.02
N HIS A 32 5.74 2.78 6.87
CA HIS A 32 5.07 1.57 7.33
C HIS A 32 3.81 1.88 8.15
N GLU A 33 3.84 2.90 9.01
CA GLU A 33 2.66 3.29 9.78
C GLU A 33 1.54 3.77 8.85
N LYS A 34 1.87 4.60 7.85
CA LYS A 34 0.91 5.06 6.84
C LYS A 34 0.34 3.90 6.03
N PHE A 35 1.20 2.96 5.66
CA PHE A 35 0.78 1.77 4.94
C PHE A 35 -0.17 0.91 5.79
N GLY A 36 0.11 0.77 7.09
CA GLY A 36 -0.79 0.09 8.03
C GLY A 36 -2.16 0.75 8.14
N TYR A 37 -2.22 2.08 8.22
CA TYR A 37 -3.50 2.81 8.17
C TYR A 37 -4.26 2.54 6.87
N ALA A 38 -3.57 2.63 5.73
CA ALA A 38 -4.18 2.37 4.43
C ALA A 38 -4.74 0.94 4.31
N LEU A 39 -4.03 -0.07 4.82
CA LEU A 39 -4.50 -1.46 4.81
C LEU A 39 -5.78 -1.65 5.63
N VAL A 40 -5.88 -0.98 6.78
CA VAL A 40 -7.08 -1.01 7.63
C VAL A 40 -8.24 -0.30 6.95
N ASP A 41 -8.00 0.88 6.36
CA ASP A 41 -9.01 1.65 5.63
C ASP A 41 -9.54 0.91 4.39
N LEU A 42 -8.68 0.13 3.73
CA LEU A 42 -9.03 -0.75 2.60
C LEU A 42 -9.75 -2.02 3.04
N GLY A 43 -9.84 -2.30 4.35
CA GLY A 43 -10.56 -3.45 4.90
C GLY A 43 -9.77 -4.76 4.92
N TYR A 44 -8.44 -4.73 4.77
CA TYR A 44 -7.59 -5.92 4.96
C TYR A 44 -7.57 -6.36 6.43
N TYR A 45 -7.83 -5.44 7.36
CA TYR A 45 -7.94 -5.69 8.78
C TYR A 45 -9.22 -5.06 9.33
N ASP A 46 -10.06 -5.86 9.98
CA ASP A 46 -11.25 -5.37 10.66
C ASP A 46 -10.89 -4.97 12.10
N ILE A 47 -10.72 -3.66 12.32
CA ILE A 47 -10.32 -3.10 13.61
C ILE A 47 -11.51 -2.43 14.27
N PRO A 48 -11.98 -2.91 15.43
CA PRO A 48 -13.02 -2.23 16.18
C PRO A 48 -12.62 -0.80 16.55
N GLU A 49 -13.52 0.17 16.37
CA GLU A 49 -13.24 1.60 16.60
C GLU A 49 -12.67 1.88 18.00
N HIS A 50 -13.19 1.19 19.02
CA HIS A 50 -12.71 1.33 20.41
C HIS A 50 -11.30 0.77 20.64
N LEU A 51 -10.75 0.01 19.69
CA LEU A 51 -9.38 -0.51 19.72
C LEU A 51 -8.44 0.26 18.79
N ALA A 52 -8.93 1.07 17.85
CA ALA A 52 -8.11 1.73 16.83
C ALA A 52 -6.87 2.46 17.41
N ASN A 53 -7.04 3.22 18.49
CA ASN A 53 -5.94 3.96 19.13
C ASN A 53 -4.93 3.10 19.91
N TYR A 54 -5.17 1.79 20.02
CA TYR A 54 -4.29 0.83 20.71
C TYR A 54 -3.54 -0.08 19.73
N ILE A 55 -3.81 0.05 18.44
CA ILE A 55 -3.18 -0.75 17.40
C ILE A 55 -1.87 -0.11 16.96
N ASP A 56 -0.85 -0.95 16.80
CA ASP A 56 0.42 -0.59 16.19
C ASP A 56 0.29 -0.73 14.67
N TYR A 57 -0.07 0.35 14.00
CA TYR A 57 -0.21 0.39 12.54
C TYR A 57 1.14 0.24 11.85
N GLU A 58 2.24 0.66 12.47
CA GLU A 58 3.59 0.48 11.93
C GLU A 58 3.95 -1.01 11.85
N ALA A 59 3.61 -1.79 12.89
CA ALA A 59 3.76 -3.23 12.86
C ALA A 59 2.91 -3.88 11.76
N ILE A 60 1.67 -3.44 11.56
CA ILE A 60 0.80 -3.96 10.47
C ILE A 60 1.44 -3.70 9.10
N GLY A 61 1.83 -2.46 8.82
CA GLY A 61 2.40 -2.13 7.51
C GLY A 61 3.72 -2.87 7.26
N ARG A 62 4.59 -2.93 8.27
CA ARG A 62 5.86 -3.67 8.18
C ARG A 62 5.64 -5.17 8.02
N ASP A 63 4.73 -5.77 8.77
CA ASP A 63 4.50 -7.22 8.75
C ASP A 63 3.78 -7.63 7.46
N TYR A 64 2.93 -6.77 6.91
CA TYR A 64 2.33 -6.97 5.60
C TYR A 64 3.38 -6.87 4.48
N ASP A 65 4.28 -5.90 4.54
CA ASP A 65 5.42 -5.76 3.63
C ASP A 65 6.36 -6.99 3.69
N LEU A 66 6.70 -7.46 4.90
CA LEU A 66 7.57 -8.62 5.12
C LEU A 66 6.90 -9.98 4.83
N GLY A 67 5.60 -10.11 5.14
CA GLY A 67 4.85 -11.36 5.10
C GLY A 67 4.35 -11.72 3.71
N THR A 68 4.27 -10.74 2.80
CA THR A 68 3.84 -10.99 1.43
C THR A 68 5.02 -11.42 0.59
N SER A 69 5.42 -12.67 0.74
CA SER A 69 6.50 -13.29 -0.02
C SER A 69 6.13 -13.39 -1.52
N GLY A 70 6.35 -12.33 -2.28
CA GLY A 70 6.56 -12.38 -3.72
C GLY A 70 5.36 -12.11 -4.65
N GLU A 71 4.16 -11.81 -4.16
CA GLU A 71 3.05 -11.32 -5.02
C GLU A 71 3.05 -9.80 -5.16
N PHE A 72 3.69 -9.09 -4.24
CA PHE A 72 3.82 -7.65 -4.30
C PHE A 72 5.12 -7.30 -5.01
N VAL A 73 4.98 -6.77 -6.21
CA VAL A 73 6.03 -5.97 -6.80
C VAL A 73 6.01 -4.64 -6.05
N ASP A 74 6.74 -4.58 -4.92
CA ASP A 74 6.98 -3.35 -4.15
C ASP A 74 7.73 -2.38 -5.05
N ILE A 75 6.96 -1.58 -5.77
CA ILE A 75 7.48 -0.41 -6.45
C ILE A 75 7.03 0.77 -5.60
N SER A 76 7.72 0.93 -4.48
CA SER A 76 7.81 2.18 -3.75
C SER A 76 8.37 3.25 -4.68
N LEU A 77 7.48 3.90 -5.44
CA LEU A 77 7.83 4.99 -6.34
C LEU A 77 7.93 6.28 -5.52
N SER A 78 9.14 6.58 -5.06
CA SER A 78 9.47 7.92 -4.57
C SER A 78 9.68 8.83 -5.76
N LEU A 79 8.70 9.68 -6.05
CA LEU A 79 8.73 10.53 -7.24
C LEU A 79 9.24 11.91 -6.90
N ASN A 80 9.70 12.64 -7.92
CA ASN A 80 10.23 14.02 -7.82
C ASN A 80 9.23 15.06 -7.26
N ASN A 81 8.04 14.66 -6.81
CA ASN A 81 7.00 15.51 -6.22
C ASN A 81 6.71 15.15 -4.74
N ASP A 82 7.67 14.54 -4.03
CA ASP A 82 7.60 14.13 -2.61
C ASP A 82 6.50 13.12 -2.22
N LYS A 83 5.69 12.69 -3.18
CA LYS A 83 4.68 11.64 -3.01
C LYS A 83 5.28 10.26 -3.13
N LYS A 84 4.85 9.36 -2.25
CA LYS A 84 5.15 7.93 -2.29
C LYS A 84 3.89 7.15 -2.63
N PHE A 85 4.05 6.14 -3.48
CA PHE A 85 2.98 5.21 -3.81
C PHE A 85 3.44 3.80 -3.49
N PHE A 86 2.56 3.03 -2.85
CA PHE A 86 2.66 1.59 -2.78
C PHE A 86 1.73 0.98 -3.84
N VAL A 87 2.25 0.04 -4.61
CA VAL A 87 1.49 -0.70 -5.60
C VAL A 87 1.45 -2.17 -5.19
N SER A 88 0.24 -2.67 -5.06
CA SER A 88 -0.07 -4.05 -4.74
C SER A 88 -0.60 -4.72 -6.00
N LEU A 89 -0.08 -5.91 -6.30
CA LEU A 89 -0.60 -6.79 -7.32
C LEU A 89 -1.13 -8.03 -6.62
N SER A 90 -2.42 -8.30 -6.74
CA SER A 90 -3.02 -9.56 -6.34
C SER A 90 -3.25 -10.38 -7.60
N ASP A 91 -2.73 -11.61 -7.64
CA ASP A 91 -3.18 -12.56 -8.65
C ASP A 91 -4.65 -12.87 -8.39
N LEU A 92 -5.50 -12.68 -9.41
CA LEU A 92 -6.84 -13.26 -9.43
C LEU A 92 -6.66 -14.79 -9.49
N MET A 93 -6.50 -15.42 -8.32
CA MET A 93 -6.48 -16.87 -8.22
C MET A 93 -7.88 -17.37 -8.63
N PHE A 94 -7.98 -17.89 -9.85
CA PHE A 94 -9.18 -18.54 -10.39
C PHE A 94 -9.49 -19.86 -9.68
#